data_AF-A0A263NVI5-F1
#
_entry.id   AF-A0A263NVI5-F1
#
_cell.length_a   1.000
_cell.length_b   1.000
_cell.length_c   1.000
_cell.angle_alpha   90.00
_cell.angle_beta   90.00
_cell.angle_gamma   90.00
#
_symmetry.space_group_name_H-M   'P 1'
#
loop_
_entity.id
_entity.type
_entity.pdbx_description
1 polymer ?
#
loop_
_entity_poly.entity_id
_entity_poly.type
_entity_poly.pdbx_seq_one_letter_code
_entity_poly.pdbx_strand_id
1 'polypeptide(L)'
;MALRPCKSCKNTVDTTAKICPNCGVKNPGLSAAQKVFRLLTVLLIIAVVVSMCSIASNEKPAEEAAKQVAPTTVVSPAYSITKDDFQKGRPRKVEVMLPKRLDEVDLVEVAKAIRANTKIQADRTFIGFRVEGQSESTYWANVSFDPYATTSLFGLSAKDYESLKALDLKAYPNRTGSWLRDGAFGHVMVLYKQNGKYLIDSIFPSGGKNTTKYVAQKLPDGGLRLDDPESDFNEHYVVDAKDNLQGWGENGVYMTLPPFQPES
;
A
#
# COMPACT_ATOMS: atom_id res chain seq x y z
N MET A 1 5.62 22.26 -11.72
CA MET A 1 5.80 21.20 -12.73
C MET A 1 6.50 21.82 -13.93
N ALA A 2 7.70 21.37 -14.28
CA ALA A 2 8.44 21.95 -15.40
C ALA A 2 8.02 21.25 -16.70
N LEU A 3 7.36 21.99 -17.59
CA LEU A 3 6.99 21.53 -18.91
C LEU A 3 8.16 21.71 -19.87
N ARG A 4 8.39 20.74 -20.76
CA ARG A 4 9.43 20.80 -21.80
C ARG A 4 8.92 20.28 -23.14
N PRO A 5 9.46 20.77 -24.26
CA PRO A 5 9.10 20.26 -25.57
C PRO A 5 9.59 18.81 -25.72
N CYS A 6 8.72 17.94 -26.20
CA CYS A 6 9.05 16.56 -26.55
C CYS A 6 10.23 16.54 -27.55
N LYS A 7 11.23 15.71 -27.27
CA LYS A 7 12.43 15.60 -28.12
C LYS A 7 12.14 15.24 -29.58
N SER A 8 11.03 14.54 -29.85
CA SER A 8 10.67 14.06 -31.19
C SER A 8 9.67 15.00 -31.88
N CYS A 9 8.48 15.19 -31.32
CA CYS A 9 7.40 15.94 -31.97
C CYS A 9 7.23 17.38 -31.48
N LYS A 10 8.10 17.86 -30.59
CA LYS A 10 8.10 19.21 -29.99
C LYS A 10 6.86 19.59 -29.18
N ASN A 11 5.84 18.74 -29.10
CA ASN A 11 4.68 18.95 -28.23
C ASN A 11 5.10 19.10 -26.76
N THR A 12 4.48 20.03 -26.06
CA THR A 12 4.79 20.35 -24.66
C THR A 12 4.33 19.21 -23.75
N VAL A 13 5.25 18.65 -22.97
CA VAL A 13 5.00 17.53 -22.07
C VAL A 13 5.63 17.76 -20.70
N ASP A 14 5.13 17.07 -19.68
CA ASP A 14 5.77 17.06 -18.36
C ASP A 14 7.15 16.38 -18.44
N THR A 15 8.14 16.94 -17.73
CA THR A 15 9.51 16.40 -17.68
C THR A 15 9.61 15.01 -17.06
N THR A 16 8.59 14.60 -16.31
CA THR A 16 8.46 13.26 -15.70
C THR A 16 7.65 12.29 -16.55
N ALA A 17 7.07 12.73 -17.68
CA ALA A 17 6.26 11.88 -18.54
C ALA A 17 7.08 10.68 -19.06
N LYS A 18 6.56 9.46 -18.88
CA LYS A 18 7.20 8.23 -19.36
C LYS A 18 7.00 8.03 -20.87
N ILE A 19 5.88 8.50 -21.42
CA ILE A 19 5.50 8.39 -22.83
C ILE A 19 4.91 9.72 -23.30
N CYS A 20 5.24 10.17 -24.51
CA CYS A 20 4.60 11.34 -25.11
C CYS A 20 3.18 11.01 -25.56
N PRO A 21 2.15 11.76 -25.13
CA PRO A 21 0.76 11.50 -25.52
C PRO A 21 0.49 11.76 -27.01
N ASN A 22 1.34 12.56 -27.68
CA ASN A 22 1.14 12.91 -29.09
C ASN A 22 1.85 11.97 -30.07
N CYS A 23 3.07 11.54 -29.78
CA CYS A 23 3.85 10.71 -30.71
C CYS A 23 4.34 9.36 -30.14
N GLY A 24 3.98 9.02 -28.91
CA GLY A 24 4.32 7.72 -28.31
C GLY A 24 5.79 7.52 -27.93
N VAL A 25 6.67 8.50 -28.16
CA VAL A 25 8.10 8.34 -27.82
C VAL A 25 8.31 8.20 -26.31
N LYS A 26 9.11 7.21 -25.89
CA LYS A 26 9.47 6.99 -24.49
C LYS A 26 10.45 8.05 -23.97
N ASN A 27 10.23 8.51 -22.75
CA ASN A 27 11.01 9.55 -22.07
C ASN A 27 11.16 10.83 -22.92
N PRO A 28 10.06 11.51 -23.26
CA PRO A 28 10.07 12.66 -24.16
C PRO A 28 10.78 13.90 -23.58
N GLY A 29 10.82 14.04 -22.25
CA GLY A 29 11.42 15.18 -21.54
C GLY A 29 12.93 15.09 -21.28
N LEU A 30 13.58 13.96 -21.63
CA LEU A 30 15.01 13.73 -21.39
C LEU A 30 15.76 13.63 -22.72
N SER A 31 16.73 14.53 -22.93
CA SER A 31 17.66 14.44 -24.06
C SER A 31 18.76 13.40 -23.80
N ALA A 32 19.38 12.86 -24.86
CA ALA A 32 20.48 11.91 -24.72
C ALA A 32 21.65 12.47 -23.90
N ALA A 33 21.95 13.76 -24.05
CA ALA A 33 22.97 14.47 -23.29
C ALA A 33 22.68 14.49 -21.78
N GLN A 34 21.42 14.64 -21.35
CA GLN A 34 21.05 14.63 -19.93
C GLN A 34 21.16 13.24 -19.29
N LYS A 35 20.99 12.16 -20.08
CA LYS A 35 21.21 10.79 -19.58
C LYS A 35 22.69 10.51 -19.34
N VAL A 36 23.56 10.96 -20.25
CA VAL A 36 25.02 10.84 -20.11
C VAL A 36 25.51 11.66 -18.93
N PHE A 37 25.02 12.90 -18.77
CA PHE A 37 25.41 13.74 -17.64
C PHE A 37 24.99 13.13 -16.29
N ARG A 38 23.78 12.57 -16.18
CA ARG A 38 23.32 11.87 -14.97
C ARG A 38 24.15 10.62 -14.65
N LEU A 39 24.51 9.83 -15.68
CA LEU A 39 25.36 8.67 -15.49
C LEU A 39 26.76 9.08 -14.99
N LEU A 40 27.33 10.14 -15.56
CA LEU A 40 28.62 10.69 -15.12
C LEU A 40 28.55 11.25 -13.69
N THR A 41 27.45 11.92 -13.31
CA THR A 41 27.29 12.41 -11.93
C THR A 41 27.20 11.25 -10.93
N VAL A 42 26.47 10.19 -11.27
CA VAL A 42 26.37 8.98 -10.43
C VAL A 42 27.72 8.28 -10.30
N LEU A 43 28.48 8.13 -11.40
CA LEU A 43 29.82 7.55 -11.37
C LEU A 43 30.80 8.39 -10.55
N LEU A 44 30.68 9.71 -10.58
CA LEU A 44 31.51 10.62 -9.79
C LEU A 44 31.18 10.53 -8.29
N ILE A 45 29.89 10.40 -7.94
CA ILE A 45 29.47 10.12 -6.55
C ILE A 45 30.01 8.76 -6.08
N ILE A 46 29.93 7.72 -6.91
CA ILE A 46 30.50 6.41 -6.59
C ILE A 46 32.02 6.50 -6.40
N ALA A 47 32.73 7.23 -7.26
CA ALA A 47 34.17 7.44 -7.14
C ALA A 47 34.54 8.19 -5.85
N VAL A 48 33.75 9.21 -5.44
CA VAL A 48 33.95 9.92 -4.18
C VAL A 48 33.69 9.02 -2.97
N VAL A 49 32.65 8.17 -3.01
CA VAL A 49 32.36 7.21 -1.94
C VAL A 49 33.45 6.14 -1.83
N VAL A 50 33.94 5.59 -2.94
CA VAL A 50 35.07 4.65 -2.96
C VAL A 50 36.37 5.33 -2.49
N SER A 51 36.58 6.60 -2.84
CA SER A 51 37.72 7.39 -2.37
C SER A 51 37.64 7.71 -0.86
N MET A 52 36.44 7.86 -0.30
CA MET A 52 36.23 8.03 1.15
C MET A 52 36.30 6.71 1.92
N CYS A 53 36.11 5.56 1.26
CA CYS A 53 36.31 4.23 1.85
C CYS A 53 37.77 3.71 1.72
N SER A 54 38.71 4.51 1.22
CA SER A 54 40.11 4.09 1.03
C SER A 54 41.08 4.52 2.14
N ILE A 55 40.57 4.96 3.31
CA ILE A 55 41.37 5.08 4.55
C ILE A 55 40.90 4.00 5.52
N ALA A 56 41.30 2.77 5.23
CA ALA A 56 41.38 1.70 6.21
C ALA A 56 42.47 0.72 5.75
N SER A 57 43.44 0.57 6.65
CA SER A 57 44.72 -0.11 6.60
C SER A 57 44.82 -1.38 5.74
N ASN A 58 45.96 -1.46 5.02
CA ASN A 58 46.60 -2.68 4.53
C ASN A 58 46.68 -3.75 5.63
N GLU A 59 46.28 -4.99 5.33
CA GLU A 59 47.13 -6.19 5.36
C GLU A 59 46.55 -7.25 4.39
N LYS A 60 47.44 -8.03 3.75
CA LYS A 60 47.19 -9.05 2.72
C LYS A 60 47.58 -10.45 3.29
N PRO A 61 47.33 -11.54 2.58
CA PRO A 61 46.22 -12.49 2.75
C PRO A 61 46.64 -13.77 3.52
N ALA A 62 45.69 -14.35 4.28
CA ALA A 62 45.80 -15.75 4.71
C ALA A 62 44.60 -16.53 4.14
N GLU A 63 44.97 -17.50 3.32
CA GLU A 63 44.14 -18.60 2.84
C GLU A 63 43.67 -19.46 4.02
N GLU A 64 42.57 -20.19 3.81
CA GLU A 64 42.03 -21.26 4.65
C GLU A 64 40.97 -20.87 5.70
N ALA A 65 39.72 -20.75 5.22
CA ALA A 65 38.56 -21.34 5.89
C ALA A 65 37.40 -21.50 4.91
N ALA A 66 37.36 -22.65 4.23
CA ALA A 66 36.11 -23.20 3.75
C ALA A 66 35.22 -23.49 4.97
N LYS A 67 34.36 -22.54 5.32
CA LYS A 67 33.20 -22.77 6.19
C LYS A 67 31.95 -22.31 5.45
N GLN A 68 31.24 -23.33 4.95
CA GLN A 68 29.80 -23.43 4.93
C GLN A 68 29.07 -22.11 4.71
N VAL A 69 28.74 -21.86 3.44
CA VAL A 69 27.53 -21.12 3.10
C VAL A 69 26.38 -21.90 3.71
N ALA A 70 25.99 -21.53 4.93
CA ALA A 70 24.70 -21.92 5.46
C ALA A 70 23.67 -21.46 4.41
N PRO A 71 22.73 -22.31 3.97
CA PRO A 71 21.62 -21.82 3.20
C PRO A 71 20.94 -20.78 4.09
N THR A 72 20.92 -19.53 3.65
CA THR A 72 19.96 -18.55 4.14
C THR A 72 18.62 -19.22 3.93
N THR A 73 18.10 -19.82 5.00
CA THR A 73 16.80 -20.45 5.00
C THR A 73 15.88 -19.27 4.91
N VAL A 74 15.47 -18.93 3.68
CA VAL A 74 14.47 -17.93 3.44
C VAL A 74 13.23 -18.49 4.11
N VAL A 75 12.97 -18.06 5.34
CA VAL A 75 11.77 -18.43 6.07
C VAL A 75 10.65 -17.83 5.25
N SER A 76 10.08 -18.66 4.37
CA SER A 76 8.93 -18.25 3.58
C SER A 76 7.86 -17.81 4.59
N PRO A 77 7.31 -16.59 4.45
CA PRO A 77 6.25 -16.13 5.33
C PRO A 77 5.18 -17.21 5.44
N ALA A 78 4.65 -17.45 6.64
CA ALA A 78 3.48 -18.32 6.77
C ALA A 78 2.34 -17.73 5.91
N TYR A 79 1.72 -18.56 5.08
CA TYR A 79 0.55 -18.20 4.28
C TYR A 79 -0.39 -19.40 4.14
N SER A 80 -1.65 -19.14 3.83
CA SER A 80 -2.64 -20.18 3.55
C SER A 80 -3.22 -19.99 2.15
N ILE A 81 -3.20 -21.04 1.32
CA ILE A 81 -3.91 -21.05 0.05
C ILE A 81 -5.37 -21.37 0.35
N THR A 82 -6.24 -20.40 0.09
CA THR A 82 -7.69 -20.51 0.31
C THR A 82 -8.42 -21.04 -0.93
N LYS A 83 -7.82 -20.85 -2.11
CA LYS A 83 -8.36 -21.34 -3.38
C LYS A 83 -7.26 -21.47 -4.43
N ASP A 84 -7.35 -22.50 -5.27
CA ASP A 84 -6.42 -22.76 -6.37
C ASP A 84 -7.17 -23.35 -7.56
N ASP A 85 -7.50 -22.50 -8.52
CA ASP A 85 -8.27 -22.85 -9.71
C ASP A 85 -7.39 -22.85 -10.95
N PHE A 86 -7.50 -23.92 -11.75
CA PHE A 86 -6.87 -23.97 -13.06
C PHE A 86 -7.79 -24.60 -14.09
N GLN A 87 -7.84 -23.97 -15.27
CA GLN A 87 -8.48 -24.48 -16.46
C GLN A 87 -7.56 -24.26 -17.64
N LYS A 88 -7.39 -25.28 -18.50
CA LYS A 88 -6.55 -25.19 -19.69
C LYS A 88 -6.97 -23.98 -20.55
N GLY A 89 -5.99 -23.19 -20.99
CA GLY A 89 -6.22 -21.97 -21.76
C GLY A 89 -6.57 -20.72 -20.93
N ARG A 90 -6.68 -20.83 -19.60
CA ARG A 90 -6.86 -19.71 -18.67
C ARG A 90 -5.67 -19.62 -17.71
N PRO A 91 -5.35 -18.42 -17.17
CA PRO A 91 -4.38 -18.32 -16.09
C PRO A 91 -4.81 -19.17 -14.89
N ARG A 92 -3.85 -19.85 -14.23
CA ARG A 92 -4.07 -20.41 -12.88
C ARG A 92 -4.38 -19.24 -11.94
N LYS A 93 -5.43 -19.36 -11.13
CA LYS A 93 -5.82 -18.34 -10.14
C LYS A 93 -5.66 -18.92 -8.75
N VAL A 94 -4.83 -18.28 -7.95
CA VAL A 94 -4.60 -18.66 -6.55
C VAL A 94 -5.06 -17.53 -5.65
N GLU A 95 -5.79 -17.85 -4.59
CA GLU A 95 -6.18 -16.91 -3.54
C GLU A 95 -5.47 -17.28 -2.25
N VAL A 96 -4.78 -16.30 -1.66
CA VAL A 96 -3.87 -16.50 -0.53
C VAL A 96 -4.28 -15.60 0.62
N MET A 97 -4.35 -16.17 1.83
CA MET A 97 -4.44 -15.42 3.08
C MET A 97 -3.05 -15.27 3.69
N LEU A 98 -2.66 -14.03 3.97
CA LEU A 98 -1.43 -13.69 4.68
C LEU A 98 -1.77 -13.27 6.12
N PRO A 99 -0.94 -13.64 7.12
CA PRO A 99 -1.14 -13.19 8.50
C PRO A 99 -0.82 -11.70 8.68
N LYS A 100 -0.07 -11.10 7.75
CA LYS A 100 0.30 -9.68 7.77
C LYS A 100 0.60 -9.14 6.37
N ARG A 101 0.61 -7.82 6.23
CA ARG A 101 1.08 -7.13 5.01
C ARG A 101 2.57 -7.39 4.84
N LEU A 102 2.97 -7.63 3.59
CA LEU A 102 4.36 -7.84 3.18
C LEU A 102 4.84 -6.64 2.35
N ASP A 103 6.15 -6.47 2.24
CA ASP A 103 6.70 -5.59 1.22
C ASP A 103 6.71 -6.29 -0.16
N GLU A 104 7.10 -5.55 -1.20
CA GLU A 104 7.10 -6.07 -2.56
C GLU A 104 8.06 -7.26 -2.75
N VAL A 105 9.20 -7.26 -2.06
CA VAL A 105 10.22 -8.31 -2.20
C VAL A 105 9.68 -9.61 -1.60
N ASP A 106 9.18 -9.56 -0.37
CA ASP A 106 8.61 -10.71 0.33
C ASP A 106 7.37 -11.24 -0.39
N LEU A 107 6.51 -10.36 -0.91
CA LEU A 107 5.31 -10.75 -1.66
C LEU A 107 5.66 -11.51 -2.95
N VAL A 108 6.69 -11.06 -3.66
CA VAL A 108 7.18 -11.74 -4.87
C VAL A 108 7.81 -13.10 -4.53
N GLU A 109 8.55 -13.21 -3.43
CA GLU A 109 9.14 -14.50 -3.00
C GLU A 109 8.04 -15.50 -2.61
N VAL A 110 7.01 -15.08 -1.87
CA VAL A 110 5.83 -15.92 -1.58
C VAL A 110 5.15 -16.35 -2.89
N ALA A 111 4.94 -15.43 -3.82
CA ALA A 111 4.31 -15.72 -5.11
C ALA A 111 5.12 -16.75 -5.94
N LYS A 112 6.45 -16.63 -5.95
CA LYS A 112 7.35 -17.60 -6.61
C LYS A 112 7.25 -18.98 -5.95
N ALA A 113 7.24 -19.05 -4.63
CA ALA A 113 7.09 -20.30 -3.90
C ALA A 113 5.76 -21.00 -4.24
N ILE A 114 4.65 -20.26 -4.28
CA ILE A 114 3.32 -20.78 -4.66
C ILE A 114 3.29 -21.24 -6.13
N ARG A 115 3.95 -20.50 -7.03
CA ARG A 115 4.05 -20.88 -8.45
C ARG A 115 4.87 -22.16 -8.64
N ALA A 116 5.93 -22.35 -7.87
CA ALA A 116 6.78 -23.54 -7.93
C ALA A 116 6.15 -24.76 -7.25
N ASN A 117 5.36 -24.56 -6.19
CA ASN A 117 4.75 -25.62 -5.41
C ASN A 117 3.42 -26.10 -6.02
N THR A 118 3.43 -26.56 -7.27
CA THR A 118 2.27 -27.18 -7.90
C THR A 118 2.67 -28.15 -9.01
N LYS A 119 1.81 -29.14 -9.27
CA LYS A 119 1.92 -30.00 -10.46
C LYS A 119 1.24 -29.37 -11.69
N ILE A 120 0.53 -28.26 -11.51
CA ILE A 120 -0.19 -27.56 -12.56
C ILE A 120 0.81 -26.86 -13.49
N GLN A 121 0.80 -27.24 -14.77
CA GLN A 121 1.54 -26.53 -15.81
C GLN A 121 0.67 -25.42 -16.38
N ALA A 122 0.77 -24.22 -15.79
CA ALA A 122 0.09 -23.02 -16.28
C ALA A 122 1.10 -22.04 -16.85
N ASP A 123 0.87 -21.59 -18.09
CA ASP A 123 1.71 -20.58 -18.75
C ASP A 123 1.68 -19.26 -17.97
N ARG A 124 0.51 -18.93 -17.41
CA ARG A 124 0.25 -17.72 -16.64
C ARG A 124 -0.37 -18.04 -15.30
N THR A 125 0.01 -17.29 -14.27
CA THR A 125 -0.53 -17.45 -12.91
C THR A 125 -0.89 -16.08 -12.35
N PHE A 126 -2.09 -15.94 -11.79
CA PHE A 126 -2.53 -14.80 -11.00
C PHE A 126 -2.64 -15.25 -9.55
N ILE A 127 -2.02 -14.52 -8.63
CA ILE A 127 -2.07 -14.79 -7.19
C ILE A 127 -2.62 -13.56 -6.49
N GLY A 128 -3.85 -13.66 -5.99
CA GLY A 128 -4.49 -12.62 -5.20
C GLY A 128 -4.23 -12.83 -3.71
N PHE A 129 -3.78 -11.79 -3.03
CA PHE A 129 -3.46 -11.80 -1.61
C PHE A 129 -4.50 -11.03 -0.82
N ARG A 130 -4.99 -11.63 0.26
CA ARG A 130 -5.72 -10.99 1.34
C ARG A 130 -4.86 -11.01 2.60
N VAL A 131 -5.15 -10.12 3.53
CA VAL A 131 -4.49 -10.08 4.83
C VAL A 131 -5.51 -10.32 5.92
N GLU A 132 -5.14 -11.08 6.95
CA GLU A 132 -5.97 -11.26 8.14
C GLU A 132 -6.36 -9.91 8.74
N GLY A 133 -7.64 -9.78 9.10
CA GLY A 133 -8.18 -8.54 9.66
C GLY A 133 -8.36 -7.39 8.66
N GLN A 134 -8.15 -7.60 7.35
CA GLN A 134 -8.47 -6.57 6.35
C GLN A 134 -9.95 -6.19 6.40
N SER A 135 -10.27 -4.90 6.26
CA SER A 135 -11.66 -4.41 6.29
C SER A 135 -12.38 -4.58 4.95
N GLU A 136 -11.64 -4.67 3.85
CA GLU A 136 -12.20 -4.73 2.50
C GLU A 136 -12.36 -6.18 2.03
N SER A 137 -13.37 -6.43 1.18
CA SER A 137 -13.65 -7.79 0.66
C SER A 137 -12.81 -8.17 -0.56
N THR A 138 -12.11 -7.20 -1.15
CA THR A 138 -11.25 -7.36 -2.33
C THR A 138 -9.85 -7.83 -1.95
N TYR A 139 -9.00 -8.12 -2.95
CA TYR A 139 -7.60 -8.41 -2.69
C TYR A 139 -6.87 -7.15 -2.22
N TRP A 140 -6.03 -7.32 -1.20
CA TRP A 140 -5.10 -6.29 -0.75
C TRP A 140 -3.98 -6.05 -1.78
N ALA A 141 -3.46 -7.13 -2.38
CA ALA A 141 -2.45 -7.07 -3.42
C ALA A 141 -2.57 -8.27 -4.38
N ASN A 142 -1.88 -8.23 -5.51
CA ASN A 142 -1.67 -9.41 -6.35
C ASN A 142 -0.25 -9.47 -6.90
N VAL A 143 0.18 -10.69 -7.24
CA VAL A 143 1.33 -10.93 -8.11
C VAL A 143 0.87 -11.78 -9.29
N SER A 144 1.10 -11.28 -10.49
CA SER A 144 0.81 -11.97 -11.75
C SER A 144 2.09 -12.37 -12.47
N PHE A 145 2.08 -13.53 -13.11
CA PHE A 145 3.19 -14.05 -13.91
C PHE A 145 2.79 -14.19 -15.38
N ASP A 146 3.35 -13.35 -16.25
CA ASP A 146 3.14 -13.38 -17.70
C ASP A 146 4.30 -12.73 -18.49
N PRO A 147 5.39 -13.48 -18.81
CA PRO A 147 5.98 -14.58 -18.06
C PRO A 147 6.71 -14.12 -16.77
N TYR A 148 7.00 -12.82 -16.68
CA TYR A 148 7.67 -12.16 -15.56
C TYR A 148 6.68 -11.79 -14.46
N ALA A 149 7.17 -11.66 -13.23
CA ALA A 149 6.37 -11.23 -12.10
C ALA A 149 6.01 -9.74 -12.24
N THR A 150 4.74 -9.43 -12.00
CA THR A 150 4.21 -8.06 -11.87
C THR A 150 3.39 -7.98 -10.60
N THR A 151 3.75 -7.05 -9.71
CA THR A 151 3.03 -6.80 -8.46
C THR A 151 2.03 -5.66 -8.64
N SER A 152 0.87 -5.75 -7.99
CA SER A 152 0.00 -4.58 -7.80
C SER A 152 -0.52 -4.56 -6.38
N LEU A 153 -0.42 -3.39 -5.74
CA LEU A 153 -0.93 -3.12 -4.42
C LEU A 153 -2.21 -2.30 -4.54
N PHE A 154 -3.29 -2.74 -3.89
CA PHE A 154 -4.60 -2.09 -3.91
C PHE A 154 -5.00 -1.46 -2.58
N GLY A 155 -4.37 -1.88 -1.47
CA GLY A 155 -4.58 -1.31 -0.13
C GLY A 155 -3.35 -0.60 0.41
N LEU A 156 -3.31 -0.40 1.73
CA LEU A 156 -2.18 0.21 2.43
C LEU A 156 -0.91 -0.64 2.26
N SER A 157 0.24 0.01 2.05
CA SER A 157 1.52 -0.68 2.15
C SER A 157 1.75 -1.15 3.60
N ALA A 158 2.63 -2.13 3.81
CA ALA A 158 3.00 -2.56 5.17
C ALA A 158 3.50 -1.38 6.01
N LYS A 159 4.32 -0.50 5.42
CA LYS A 159 4.84 0.70 6.08
C LYS A 159 3.75 1.71 6.43
N ASP A 160 2.83 1.98 5.50
CA ASP A 160 1.75 2.94 5.71
C ASP A 160 0.76 2.44 6.77
N TYR A 161 0.47 1.14 6.75
CA TYR A 161 -0.34 0.49 7.77
C TYR A 161 0.26 0.62 9.16
N GLU A 162 1.57 0.34 9.33
CA GLU A 162 2.23 0.53 10.63
C GLU A 162 2.29 2.00 11.03
N SER A 163 2.47 2.92 10.07
CA SER A 163 2.46 4.36 10.35
C SER A 163 1.10 4.83 10.88
N LEU A 164 -0.01 4.31 10.33
CA LEU A 164 -1.36 4.58 10.81
C LEU A 164 -1.63 3.91 12.16
N LYS A 165 -1.15 2.67 12.37
CA LYS A 165 -1.25 1.96 13.66
C LYS A 165 -0.57 2.70 14.81
N ALA A 166 0.53 3.38 14.50
CA ALA A 166 1.34 4.12 15.47
C ALA A 166 0.89 5.59 15.65
N LEU A 167 -0.26 6.01 15.11
CA LEU A 167 -0.73 7.38 15.23
C LEU A 167 -1.01 7.77 16.69
N ASP A 168 -0.36 8.84 17.17
CA ASP A 168 -0.69 9.44 18.46
C ASP A 168 -1.96 10.29 18.33
N LEU A 169 -3.03 9.84 19.00
CA LEU A 169 -4.33 10.50 19.00
C LEU A 169 -4.58 11.40 20.22
N LYS A 170 -3.56 11.69 21.05
CA LYS A 170 -3.67 12.61 22.21
C LYS A 170 -4.12 14.02 21.83
N ALA A 171 -3.92 14.41 20.57
CA ALA A 171 -4.41 15.69 20.05
C ALA A 171 -5.96 15.80 20.01
N TYR A 172 -6.69 14.72 20.28
CA TYR A 172 -8.16 14.67 20.31
C TYR A 172 -8.69 14.48 21.74
N PRO A 173 -8.71 15.52 22.59
CA PRO A 173 -9.09 15.39 24.01
C PRO A 173 -10.57 15.02 24.22
N ASN A 174 -11.45 15.29 23.26
CA ASN A 174 -12.87 14.92 23.27
C ASN A 174 -13.18 13.85 22.22
N ARG A 175 -12.25 12.91 22.00
CA ARG A 175 -12.45 11.78 21.08
C ARG A 175 -13.57 10.89 21.59
N THR A 176 -14.51 10.57 20.71
CA THR A 176 -15.59 9.61 20.95
C THR A 176 -15.20 8.22 20.42
N GLY A 177 -14.48 8.15 19.31
CA GLY A 177 -13.99 6.89 18.77
C GLY A 177 -12.96 7.08 17.66
N SER A 178 -12.29 6.00 17.27
CA SER A 178 -11.39 5.97 16.13
C SER A 178 -11.46 4.61 15.44
N TRP A 179 -11.25 4.58 14.12
CA TRP A 179 -11.38 3.38 13.29
C TRP A 179 -10.36 3.41 12.16
N LEU A 180 -9.74 2.27 11.85
CA LEU A 180 -8.81 2.14 10.75
C LEU A 180 -9.54 1.56 9.54
N ARG A 181 -9.54 2.28 8.42
CA ARG A 181 -10.02 1.78 7.14
C ARG A 181 -8.83 1.30 6.32
N ASP A 182 -8.86 0.03 5.91
CA ASP A 182 -7.77 -0.62 5.18
C ASP A 182 -8.21 -0.95 3.74
N GLY A 183 -8.30 0.10 2.92
CA GLY A 183 -8.59 0.03 1.49
C GLY A 183 -7.65 0.91 0.66
N ALA A 184 -8.01 1.18 -0.59
CA ALA A 184 -7.18 1.96 -1.51
C ALA A 184 -6.83 3.37 -1.02
N PHE A 185 -7.71 3.95 -0.21
CA PHE A 185 -7.48 5.23 0.47
C PHE A 185 -7.35 5.02 1.97
N GLY A 186 -6.61 4.01 2.42
CA GLY A 186 -6.57 3.66 3.83
C GLY A 186 -6.17 4.85 4.73
N HIS A 187 -6.90 5.01 5.83
CA HIS A 187 -6.78 6.13 6.74
C HIS A 187 -7.35 5.77 8.12
N VAL A 188 -6.98 6.53 9.14
CA VAL A 188 -7.65 6.49 10.44
C VAL A 188 -8.73 7.55 10.47
N MET A 189 -9.95 7.13 10.78
CA MET A 189 -11.08 8.00 11.08
C MET A 189 -11.08 8.29 12.58
N VAL A 190 -11.17 9.56 12.99
CA VAL A 190 -11.27 9.96 14.39
C VAL A 190 -12.51 10.81 14.59
N LEU A 191 -13.50 10.29 15.31
CA LEU A 191 -14.69 11.03 15.72
C LEU A 191 -14.42 11.77 17.01
N TYR A 192 -14.66 13.07 17.02
CA TYR A 192 -14.48 13.91 18.20
C TYR A 192 -15.50 15.05 18.24
N LYS A 193 -15.64 15.65 19.43
CA LYS A 193 -16.50 16.81 19.64
C LYS A 193 -15.69 18.09 19.82
N GLN A 194 -16.04 19.12 19.06
CA GLN A 194 -15.43 20.44 19.15
C GLN A 194 -16.50 21.53 19.04
N ASN A 195 -16.53 22.47 19.98
CA ASN A 195 -17.49 23.57 20.01
C ASN A 195 -18.96 23.11 19.86
N GLY A 196 -19.31 22.00 20.53
CA GLY A 196 -20.65 21.42 20.48
C GLY A 196 -20.97 20.58 19.24
N LYS A 197 -20.12 20.59 18.21
CA LYS A 197 -20.32 19.86 16.94
C LYS A 197 -19.52 18.57 16.89
N TYR A 198 -20.03 17.59 16.16
CA TYR A 198 -19.31 16.33 15.88
C TYR A 198 -18.54 16.47 14.57
N LEU A 199 -17.30 15.98 14.58
CA LEU A 199 -16.42 15.99 13.43
C LEU A 199 -15.72 14.64 13.29
N ILE A 200 -15.47 14.22 12.06
CA ILE A 200 -14.56 13.12 11.76
C ILE A 200 -13.36 13.66 11.00
N ASP A 201 -12.18 13.43 11.55
CA ASP A 201 -10.92 13.60 10.82
C ASP A 201 -10.53 12.28 10.15
N SER A 202 -10.30 12.31 8.84
CA SER A 202 -9.71 11.21 8.06
C SER A 202 -8.23 11.47 7.88
N ILE A 203 -7.38 10.75 8.63
CA ILE A 203 -5.93 10.94 8.71
C ILE A 203 -5.22 9.92 7.83
N PHE A 204 -4.48 10.40 6.83
CA PHE A 204 -3.77 9.56 5.87
C PHE A 204 -2.33 9.26 6.33
N PRO A 205 -1.67 8.22 5.80
CA PRO A 205 -0.29 7.86 6.18
C PRO A 205 0.73 8.99 6.04
N SER A 206 0.49 9.94 5.13
CA SER A 206 1.33 11.13 4.94
C SER A 206 1.21 12.17 6.07
N GLY A 207 0.30 11.97 7.02
CA GLY A 207 -0.06 12.94 8.07
C GLY A 207 -1.08 13.99 7.62
N GLY A 208 -1.40 14.06 6.33
CA GLY A 208 -2.49 14.90 5.82
C GLY A 208 -3.84 14.43 6.36
N LYS A 209 -4.79 15.34 6.51
CA LYS A 209 -6.15 15.01 6.96
C LYS A 209 -7.25 15.80 6.25
N ASN A 210 -8.42 15.18 6.15
CA ASN A 210 -9.67 15.83 5.79
C ASN A 210 -10.60 15.86 7.02
N THR A 211 -11.34 16.94 7.21
CA THR A 211 -12.28 17.10 8.33
C THR A 211 -13.69 17.26 7.79
N THR A 212 -14.60 16.39 8.19
CA THR A 212 -16.04 16.48 7.86
C THR A 212 -16.85 16.72 9.13
N LYS A 213 -17.88 17.58 9.04
CA LYS A 213 -18.79 17.89 10.15
C LYS A 213 -20.06 17.05 10.02
N TYR A 214 -20.60 16.62 11.16
CA TYR A 214 -21.80 15.79 11.19
C TYR A 214 -22.86 16.37 12.12
N VAL A 215 -24.12 16.13 11.74
CA VAL A 215 -25.26 16.26 12.63
C VAL A 215 -25.43 14.92 13.32
N ALA A 216 -25.44 14.93 14.65
CA ALA A 216 -25.51 13.71 15.43
C ALA A 216 -26.89 13.50 16.06
N GLN A 217 -27.39 12.27 15.97
CA GLN A 217 -28.64 11.84 16.61
C GLN A 217 -28.37 10.60 17.47
N LYS A 218 -28.80 10.66 18.74
CA LYS A 218 -28.78 9.48 19.60
C LYS A 218 -29.83 8.48 19.16
N LEU A 219 -29.43 7.21 19.09
CA LEU A 219 -30.31 6.10 18.77
C LEU A 219 -30.88 5.47 20.07
N PRO A 220 -32.04 4.78 20.00
CA PRO A 220 -32.69 4.18 21.18
C PRO A 220 -31.84 3.13 21.90
N ASP A 221 -30.94 2.47 21.17
CA ASP A 221 -30.00 1.46 21.69
C ASP A 221 -28.73 2.07 22.31
N GLY A 222 -28.63 3.39 22.36
CA GLY A 222 -27.46 4.12 22.85
C GLY A 222 -26.42 4.44 21.78
N GLY A 223 -26.61 3.97 20.54
CA GLY A 223 -25.74 4.29 19.41
C GLY A 223 -25.82 5.77 19.01
N LEU A 224 -24.92 6.18 18.12
CA LEU A 224 -24.84 7.54 17.59
C LEU A 224 -24.88 7.53 16.07
N ARG A 225 -25.96 8.02 15.49
CA ARG A 225 -26.05 8.30 14.06
C ARG A 225 -25.39 9.64 13.74
N LEU A 226 -24.67 9.69 12.65
CA LEU A 226 -23.93 10.85 12.14
C LEU A 226 -24.30 11.06 10.68
N ASP A 227 -25.06 12.11 10.40
CA ASP A 227 -25.46 12.52 9.06
C ASP A 227 -24.55 13.65 8.57
N ASP A 228 -24.03 13.52 7.35
CA ASP A 228 -23.31 14.60 6.68
C ASP A 228 -24.34 15.56 6.07
N PRO A 229 -24.47 16.80 6.57
CA PRO A 229 -25.46 17.74 6.07
C PRO A 229 -25.19 18.23 4.64
N GLU A 230 -23.99 17.96 4.10
CA GLU A 230 -23.59 18.33 2.74
C GLU A 230 -23.79 17.18 1.73
N SER A 231 -24.20 15.99 2.19
CA SER A 231 -24.39 14.80 1.34
C SER A 231 -25.86 14.60 0.95
N ASP A 232 -26.12 14.52 -0.35
CA ASP A 232 -27.44 14.17 -0.90
C ASP A 232 -27.62 12.66 -1.12
N PHE A 233 -26.60 11.84 -0.81
CA PHE A 233 -26.56 10.42 -1.19
C PHE A 233 -27.22 9.48 -0.17
N ASN A 234 -27.91 10.01 0.84
CA ASN A 234 -28.52 9.25 1.95
C ASN A 234 -27.52 8.32 2.68
N GLU A 235 -26.22 8.59 2.55
CA GLU A 235 -25.15 7.90 3.26
C GLU A 235 -24.93 8.54 4.63
N HIS A 236 -24.77 7.70 5.65
CA HIS A 236 -24.52 8.14 7.01
C HIS A 236 -23.67 7.13 7.77
N TYR A 237 -23.12 7.57 8.89
CA TYR A 237 -22.42 6.70 9.81
C TYR A 237 -23.27 6.39 11.05
N VAL A 238 -23.06 5.21 11.61
CA VAL A 238 -23.58 4.82 12.93
C VAL A 238 -22.44 4.29 13.77
N VAL A 239 -22.22 4.88 14.94
CA VAL A 239 -21.42 4.27 16.02
C VAL A 239 -22.37 3.40 16.82
N ASP A 240 -22.18 2.08 16.75
CA ASP A 240 -23.03 1.13 17.45
C ASP A 240 -22.68 1.01 18.95
N ALA A 241 -23.48 0.26 19.70
CA ALA A 241 -23.28 0.06 21.14
C ALA A 241 -21.98 -0.70 21.52
N LYS A 242 -21.25 -1.24 20.53
CA LYS A 242 -19.94 -1.89 20.71
C LYS A 242 -18.80 -0.99 20.20
N ASP A 243 -19.09 0.29 19.96
CA ASP A 243 -18.20 1.29 19.42
C ASP A 243 -17.70 0.97 17.99
N ASN A 244 -18.33 0.06 17.24
CA ASN A 244 -17.99 -0.12 15.84
C ASN A 244 -18.55 1.05 15.02
N LEU A 245 -17.82 1.45 13.99
CA LEU A 245 -18.32 2.40 12.99
C LEU A 245 -18.92 1.64 11.82
N GLN A 246 -20.19 1.88 11.56
CA GLN A 246 -20.92 1.33 10.44
C GLN A 246 -21.15 2.42 9.39
N GLY A 247 -20.84 2.12 8.13
CA GLY A 247 -21.26 2.92 6.98
C GLY A 247 -22.58 2.39 6.43
N TRP A 248 -23.59 3.25 6.34
CA TRP A 248 -24.92 2.92 5.87
C TRP A 248 -25.26 3.70 4.59
N GLY A 249 -25.86 3.01 3.62
CA GLY A 249 -26.45 3.63 2.43
C GLY A 249 -27.83 3.06 2.16
N GLU A 250 -28.38 3.33 0.97
CA GLU A 250 -29.71 2.88 0.56
C GLU A 250 -29.90 1.35 0.68
N ASN A 251 -28.84 0.59 0.43
CA ASN A 251 -28.85 -0.89 0.48
C ASN A 251 -28.48 -1.47 1.86
N GLY A 252 -28.42 -0.63 2.91
CA GLY A 252 -28.05 -1.04 4.27
C GLY A 252 -26.57 -0.84 4.59
N VAL A 253 -26.04 -1.63 5.53
CA VAL A 253 -24.64 -1.56 5.97
C VAL A 253 -23.72 -2.01 4.86
N TYR A 254 -22.85 -1.12 4.38
CA TYR A 254 -21.81 -1.45 3.39
C TYR A 254 -20.42 -1.59 4.02
N MET A 255 -20.24 -1.16 5.27
CA MET A 255 -18.97 -1.20 5.98
C MET A 255 -19.19 -1.33 7.49
N THR A 256 -18.34 -2.11 8.17
CA THR A 256 -18.26 -2.12 9.63
C THR A 256 -16.79 -2.15 10.02
N LEU A 257 -16.35 -1.17 10.80
CA LEU A 257 -14.98 -1.07 11.30
C LEU A 257 -14.97 -1.24 12.82
N PRO A 258 -14.13 -2.14 13.36
CA PRO A 258 -13.97 -2.27 14.81
C PRO A 258 -13.24 -1.06 15.39
N PRO A 259 -13.44 -0.75 16.69
CA PRO A 259 -12.68 0.29 17.37
C PRO A 259 -11.17 0.11 17.16
N PHE A 260 -10.53 1.15 16.65
CA PHE A 260 -9.09 1.24 16.51
C PHE A 260 -8.51 1.94 17.74
N GLN A 261 -7.73 1.18 18.50
CA GLN A 261 -6.88 1.71 19.57
C GLN A 261 -5.45 1.71 19.04
N PRO A 262 -4.81 2.88 18.85
CA PRO A 262 -3.39 2.94 18.55
C PRO A 262 -2.61 2.23 19.66
N GLU A 263 -1.53 1.55 19.31
CA GLU A 263 -0.61 1.01 20.31
C GLU A 263 -0.02 2.20 21.09
N SER A 264 -0.31 2.27 22.39
CA SER A 264 0.03 3.38 23.29
C SER A 264 1.50 3.39 23.69
#